data_AF-A0A0D2EBI6-F1
#
_entry.id   AF-A0A0D2EBI6-F1
#
_cell.length_a   1.000
_cell.length_b   1.000
_cell.length_c   1.000
_cell.angle_alpha   90.00
_cell.angle_beta   90.00
_cell.angle_gamma   90.00
#
_symmetry.space_group_name_H-M   'P 1'
#
loop_
_entity.id
_entity.type
_entity.pdbx_description
1 polymer ?
#
loop_
_entity_poly.entity_id
_entity_poly.type
_entity_poly.pdbx_seq_one_letter_code
_entity_poly.pdbx_strand_id
1 'polypeptide(L)'
;MSKDALNSTTMSSAPSTQENQISKRDSPLPKITVGTSEEYIEKTASVVSHAMLPSVIWGLFFGGGTGGTGSDALSDEERLQMYHSIVKQFLIPRAGSSAFIAEAGDFSACASWWPPGSHQPPKDVKDLNKLERQEGTLLAAFEREIQKVKIELISSRYGQEFWHLALLGRDPRKPALRGAVRAVLQPIIDQAAAEGKPIWLTTTSEHARDIYLHFGWQVVRTVTVEGHHQWCMILYPPYQGKAC
;
A
#
# COMPACT_ATOMS: atom_id res chain seq x y z
N MET A 1 -27.20 -13.72 80.81
CA MET A 1 -27.97 -14.59 79.90
C MET A 1 -28.13 -13.87 78.56
N SER A 2 -27.53 -14.39 77.48
CA SER A 2 -27.79 -14.06 76.05
C SER A 2 -27.62 -12.59 75.59
N LYS A 3 -27.14 -12.25 74.39
CA LYS A 3 -26.72 -12.98 73.17
C LYS A 3 -25.97 -11.98 72.26
N ASP A 4 -25.05 -12.50 71.48
CA ASP A 4 -24.35 -11.85 70.37
C ASP A 4 -25.27 -11.31 69.26
N ALA A 5 -24.83 -10.25 68.58
CA ALA A 5 -25.08 -10.05 67.15
C ALA A 5 -23.98 -9.17 66.53
N LEU A 6 -23.15 -9.82 65.71
CA LEU A 6 -22.08 -9.27 64.90
C LEU A 6 -22.68 -8.68 63.60
N ASN A 7 -22.40 -7.43 63.27
CA ASN A 7 -22.78 -6.83 61.98
C ASN A 7 -21.82 -7.29 60.87
N SER A 8 -22.36 -8.01 59.88
CA SER A 8 -21.68 -8.42 58.66
C SER A 8 -21.95 -7.41 57.54
N THR A 9 -20.91 -6.71 57.08
CA THR A 9 -20.92 -5.84 55.89
C THR A 9 -20.83 -6.69 54.62
N THR A 10 -21.89 -6.67 53.80
CA THR A 10 -21.90 -7.29 52.47
C THR A 10 -21.18 -6.39 51.47
N MET A 11 -20.03 -6.82 50.96
CA MET A 11 -19.40 -6.23 49.78
C MET A 11 -20.15 -6.68 48.52
N SER A 12 -20.69 -5.73 47.76
CA SER A 12 -21.24 -5.96 46.43
C SER A 12 -20.11 -5.89 45.41
N SER A 13 -19.75 -7.05 44.85
CA SER A 13 -18.78 -7.19 43.77
C SER A 13 -19.44 -6.88 42.42
N ALA A 14 -19.06 -5.77 41.79
CA ALA A 14 -19.38 -5.48 40.39
C ALA A 14 -18.56 -6.40 39.46
N PRO A 15 -19.14 -6.96 38.37
CA PRO A 15 -18.38 -7.74 37.41
C PRO A 15 -17.45 -6.85 36.56
N SER A 16 -16.18 -7.26 36.51
CA SER A 16 -15.06 -6.63 35.81
C SER A 16 -15.22 -6.58 34.29
N THR A 17 -15.00 -5.40 33.70
CA THR A 17 -15.01 -5.08 32.27
C THR A 17 -13.79 -5.61 31.49
N GLN A 18 -13.28 -6.81 31.80
CA GLN A 18 -12.06 -7.35 31.17
C GLN A 18 -12.30 -8.44 30.11
N GLU A 19 -13.48 -9.06 30.04
CA GLU A 19 -13.76 -10.12 29.04
C GLU A 19 -14.05 -9.61 27.62
N ASN A 20 -14.31 -8.31 27.44
CA ASN A 20 -14.79 -7.79 26.16
C ASN A 20 -13.68 -7.32 25.18
N GLN A 21 -12.40 -7.52 25.53
CA GLN A 21 -11.27 -7.14 24.66
C GLN A 21 -10.57 -8.32 23.96
N ILE A 22 -10.73 -9.55 24.45
CA ILE A 22 -10.06 -10.73 23.87
C ILE A 22 -10.78 -11.22 22.60
N SER A 23 -12.11 -11.07 22.51
CA SER A 23 -12.92 -11.58 21.38
C SER A 23 -12.80 -10.75 20.08
N LYS A 24 -12.24 -9.54 20.11
CA LYS A 24 -12.22 -8.68 18.91
C LYS A 24 -11.15 -9.05 17.89
N ARG A 25 -10.07 -9.77 18.21
CA ARG A 25 -8.98 -10.06 17.24
C ARG A 25 -9.24 -11.26 16.33
N ASP A 26 -10.24 -12.08 16.64
CA ASP A 26 -10.44 -13.40 16.01
C ASP A 26 -11.60 -13.45 15.00
N SER A 27 -12.18 -12.30 14.64
CA SER A 27 -13.11 -12.29 13.50
C SER A 27 -12.36 -12.74 12.25
N PRO A 28 -12.88 -13.74 11.50
CA PRO A 28 -12.22 -14.23 10.30
C PRO A 28 -12.03 -13.07 9.32
N LEU A 29 -10.85 -13.00 8.71
CA LEU A 29 -10.58 -12.00 7.68
C LEU A 29 -11.56 -12.18 6.51
N PRO A 30 -11.99 -11.09 5.85
CA PRO A 30 -12.78 -11.20 4.63
C PRO A 30 -12.09 -12.12 3.63
N LYS A 31 -12.89 -12.93 2.92
CA LYS A 31 -12.38 -13.80 1.85
C LYS A 31 -11.73 -12.93 0.77
N ILE A 32 -10.57 -13.37 0.30
CA ILE A 32 -9.88 -12.74 -0.82
C ILE A 32 -10.20 -13.46 -2.13
N THR A 33 -10.17 -12.71 -3.21
CA THR A 33 -10.09 -13.26 -4.57
C THR A 33 -8.96 -12.55 -5.33
N VAL A 34 -8.41 -13.23 -6.34
CA VAL A 34 -7.31 -12.71 -7.16
C VAL A 34 -7.67 -12.80 -8.63
N GLY A 35 -7.25 -11.80 -9.41
CA GLY A 35 -7.59 -11.73 -10.82
C GLY A 35 -6.77 -10.72 -11.62
N THR A 36 -6.87 -10.85 -12.94
CA THR A 36 -6.26 -9.97 -13.94
C THR A 36 -7.25 -9.56 -15.03
N SER A 37 -8.53 -9.90 -14.86
CA SER A 37 -9.58 -9.61 -15.84
C SER A 37 -9.86 -8.10 -15.95
N GLU A 38 -10.49 -7.71 -17.05
CA GLU A 38 -10.94 -6.33 -17.25
C GLU A 38 -11.83 -5.84 -16.09
N GLU A 39 -12.68 -6.72 -15.53
CA GLU A 39 -13.49 -6.39 -14.35
C GLU A 39 -12.65 -6.02 -13.13
N TYR A 40 -11.59 -6.78 -12.84
CA TYR A 40 -10.69 -6.47 -11.71
C TYR A 40 -9.95 -5.16 -11.93
N ILE A 41 -9.49 -4.94 -13.16
CA ILE A 41 -8.79 -3.71 -13.55
C ILE A 41 -9.72 -2.50 -13.39
N GLU A 42 -10.95 -2.58 -13.91
CA GLU A 42 -11.95 -1.52 -13.82
C GLU A 42 -12.34 -1.21 -12.37
N LYS A 43 -12.68 -2.23 -11.58
CA LYS A 43 -13.07 -2.04 -10.18
C LYS A 43 -11.92 -1.49 -9.33
N THR A 44 -10.69 -1.96 -9.55
CA THR A 44 -9.51 -1.43 -8.85
C THR A 44 -9.21 0.00 -9.26
N ALA A 45 -9.29 0.32 -10.55
CA ALA A 45 -9.12 1.68 -11.03
C ALA A 45 -10.15 2.62 -10.41
N SER A 46 -11.41 2.20 -10.30
CA SER A 46 -12.47 2.92 -9.59
C SER A 46 -12.12 3.15 -8.12
N VAL A 47 -11.74 2.12 -7.38
CA VAL A 47 -11.42 2.26 -5.94
C VAL A 47 -10.23 3.19 -5.72
N VAL A 48 -9.15 2.98 -6.46
CA VAL A 48 -7.90 3.72 -6.28
C VAL A 48 -8.06 5.17 -6.73
N SER A 49 -8.76 5.46 -7.83
CA SER A 49 -8.98 6.84 -8.28
C SER A 49 -9.79 7.65 -7.26
N HIS A 50 -10.81 7.05 -6.63
CA HIS A 50 -11.55 7.72 -5.54
C HIS A 50 -10.69 7.91 -4.30
N ALA A 51 -9.83 6.94 -3.96
CA ALA A 51 -8.91 7.06 -2.84
C ALA A 51 -7.82 8.12 -3.07
N MET A 52 -7.45 8.38 -4.33
CA MET A 52 -6.49 9.41 -4.72
C MET A 52 -7.09 10.82 -4.74
N LEU A 53 -8.40 10.96 -4.90
CA LEU A 53 -9.06 12.25 -5.12
C LEU A 53 -8.74 13.33 -4.07
N PRO A 54 -8.68 13.02 -2.75
CA PRO A 54 -8.32 14.02 -1.73
C PRO A 54 -6.84 14.44 -1.75
N SER A 55 -6.01 13.81 -2.58
CA SER A 55 -4.57 13.92 -2.51
C SER A 55 -4.01 14.99 -3.44
N VAL A 56 -3.41 16.03 -2.86
CA VAL A 56 -2.79 17.13 -3.60
C VAL A 56 -1.65 16.64 -4.51
N ILE A 57 -0.84 15.69 -4.04
CA ILE A 57 0.33 15.21 -4.79
C ILE A 57 -0.06 14.51 -6.10
N TRP A 58 -1.17 13.76 -6.11
CA TRP A 58 -1.68 13.13 -7.33
C TRP A 58 -2.25 14.16 -8.31
N GLY A 59 -2.77 15.28 -7.80
CA GLY A 59 -3.09 16.46 -8.61
C GLY A 59 -1.86 17.04 -9.28
N LEU A 60 -0.77 17.21 -8.54
CA LEU A 60 0.49 17.77 -9.06
C LEU A 60 1.19 16.83 -10.06
N PHE A 61 1.11 15.51 -9.86
CA PHE A 61 1.70 14.53 -10.78
C PHE A 61 1.11 14.59 -12.19
N PHE A 62 -0.19 14.87 -12.29
CA PHE A 62 -0.93 14.76 -13.56
C PHE A 62 -1.54 16.08 -14.06
N GLY A 63 -1.53 17.13 -13.25
CA GLY A 63 -2.18 18.43 -13.52
C GLY A 63 -1.34 19.45 -14.30
N GLY A 64 -0.09 19.13 -14.69
CA GLY A 64 0.73 19.95 -15.58
C GLY A 64 1.33 21.23 -14.98
N GLY A 65 2.65 21.23 -14.76
CA GLY A 65 3.49 22.44 -14.72
C GLY A 65 3.73 23.09 -13.34
N THR A 66 5.01 23.33 -13.04
CA THR A 66 5.57 24.02 -11.85
C THR A 66 5.27 25.53 -11.80
N GLY A 67 4.18 25.98 -12.43
CA GLY A 67 3.83 27.39 -12.58
C GLY A 67 2.35 27.63 -12.42
N GLY A 68 1.87 27.62 -11.18
CA GLY A 68 0.80 28.49 -10.63
C GLY A 68 -0.54 28.70 -11.35
N THR A 69 -0.86 28.07 -12.47
CA THR A 69 -2.11 28.34 -13.21
C THR A 69 -2.82 27.09 -13.75
N GLY A 70 -2.35 25.88 -13.43
CA GLY A 70 -2.89 24.62 -13.99
C GLY A 70 -3.75 23.76 -13.04
N SER A 71 -3.47 23.75 -11.73
CA SER A 71 -4.20 22.89 -10.80
C SER A 71 -5.53 23.47 -10.30
N ASP A 72 -5.81 24.75 -10.59
CA ASP A 72 -7.09 25.40 -10.28
C ASP A 72 -8.17 25.13 -11.34
N ALA A 73 -7.90 24.31 -12.36
CA ALA A 73 -8.75 24.21 -13.56
C ALA A 73 -9.64 22.95 -13.67
N LEU A 74 -9.39 21.87 -12.90
CA LEU A 74 -10.16 20.63 -13.02
C LEU A 74 -11.09 20.39 -11.82
N SER A 75 -12.36 20.15 -12.12
CA SER A 75 -13.34 19.67 -11.15
C SER A 75 -12.96 18.29 -10.60
N ASP A 76 -13.56 17.93 -9.46
CA ASP A 76 -13.40 16.60 -8.85
C ASP A 76 -13.75 15.47 -9.84
N GLU A 77 -14.78 15.67 -10.66
CA GLU A 77 -15.21 14.71 -11.67
C GLU A 77 -14.14 14.52 -12.77
N GLU A 78 -13.58 15.61 -13.28
CA GLU A 78 -12.52 15.55 -14.30
C GLU A 78 -11.24 14.90 -13.74
N ARG A 79 -10.86 15.25 -12.50
CA ARG A 79 -9.72 14.61 -11.82
C ARG A 79 -9.97 13.12 -11.61
N LEU A 80 -11.18 12.75 -11.21
CA LEU A 80 -11.56 11.36 -11.01
C LEU A 80 -11.47 10.55 -12.31
N GLN A 81 -12.00 11.08 -13.42
CA GLN A 81 -11.92 10.44 -14.74
C GLN A 81 -10.47 10.30 -15.21
N MET A 82 -9.65 11.33 -15.02
CA MET A 82 -8.23 11.30 -15.33
C MET A 82 -7.49 10.23 -14.50
N TYR A 83 -7.65 10.23 -13.17
CA TYR A 83 -7.03 9.24 -12.30
C TYR A 83 -7.50 7.83 -12.63
N HIS A 84 -8.79 7.65 -12.90
CA HIS A 84 -9.34 6.36 -13.31
C HIS A 84 -8.65 5.84 -14.57
N SER A 85 -8.53 6.67 -15.60
CA SER A 85 -7.86 6.31 -16.86
C SER A 85 -6.38 5.94 -16.64
N ILE A 86 -5.65 6.73 -15.86
CA ILE A 86 -4.23 6.50 -15.55
C ILE A 86 -4.05 5.19 -14.78
N VAL A 87 -4.84 4.95 -13.73
CA VAL A 87 -4.75 3.74 -12.93
C VAL A 87 -5.15 2.52 -13.76
N LYS A 88 -6.21 2.63 -14.58
CA LYS A 88 -6.63 1.56 -15.49
C LYS A 88 -5.49 1.18 -16.43
N GLN A 89 -4.87 2.17 -17.08
CA GLN A 89 -3.74 1.93 -17.98
C GLN A 89 -2.51 1.34 -17.27
N PHE A 90 -2.26 1.74 -16.03
CA PHE A 90 -1.19 1.19 -15.19
C PHE A 90 -1.42 -0.30 -14.87
N LEU A 91 -2.67 -0.69 -14.63
CA LEU A 91 -3.05 -2.05 -14.25
C LEU A 91 -3.12 -3.03 -15.42
N ILE A 92 -3.17 -2.55 -16.67
CA ILE A 92 -3.15 -3.42 -17.85
C ILE A 92 -1.85 -4.23 -17.87
N PRO A 93 -1.91 -5.58 -17.83
CA PRO A 93 -0.72 -6.40 -17.82
C PRO A 93 0.15 -6.15 -19.05
N ARG A 94 1.43 -5.89 -18.83
CA ARG A 94 2.42 -5.83 -19.91
C ARG A 94 2.80 -7.25 -20.31
N ALA A 95 3.15 -7.45 -21.58
CA ALA A 95 3.63 -8.74 -22.06
C ALA A 95 4.78 -9.27 -21.19
N GLY A 96 4.63 -10.49 -20.68
CA GLY A 96 5.59 -11.14 -19.79
C GLY A 96 5.50 -10.75 -18.30
N SER A 97 4.55 -9.91 -17.89
CA SER A 97 4.28 -9.63 -16.48
C SER A 97 3.29 -10.65 -15.89
N SER A 98 3.56 -11.15 -14.70
CA SER A 98 2.62 -11.95 -13.89
C SER A 98 1.97 -11.13 -12.77
N ALA A 99 1.86 -9.80 -12.98
CA ALA A 99 1.16 -8.93 -12.05
C ALA A 99 -0.31 -9.34 -11.90
N PHE A 100 -0.85 -9.23 -10.68
CA PHE A 100 -2.24 -9.55 -10.38
C PHE A 100 -2.84 -8.56 -9.38
N ILE A 101 -4.16 -8.58 -9.26
CA ILE A 101 -4.93 -7.81 -8.30
C ILE A 101 -5.50 -8.78 -7.27
N ALA A 102 -5.36 -8.46 -5.99
CA ALA A 102 -6.08 -9.08 -4.89
C ALA A 102 -7.18 -8.13 -4.40
N GLU A 103 -8.39 -8.63 -4.19
CA GLU A 103 -9.50 -7.86 -3.60
C GLU A 103 -10.09 -8.57 -2.39
N ALA A 104 -10.68 -7.78 -1.49
CA ALA A 104 -11.43 -8.28 -0.36
C ALA A 104 -12.72 -7.49 -0.13
N GLY A 105 -13.80 -8.22 0.14
CA GLY A 105 -15.09 -7.66 0.51
C GLY A 105 -15.72 -6.85 -0.62
N ASP A 106 -15.74 -7.42 -1.83
CA ASP A 106 -16.23 -6.76 -3.04
C ASP A 106 -15.49 -5.44 -3.27
N PHE A 107 -14.15 -5.49 -3.32
CA PHE A 107 -13.30 -4.31 -3.51
C PHE A 107 -13.47 -3.23 -2.42
N SER A 108 -13.92 -3.60 -1.21
CA SER A 108 -13.78 -2.72 -0.04
C SER A 108 -12.31 -2.37 0.21
N ALA A 109 -11.41 -3.30 -0.10
CA ALA A 109 -9.99 -3.05 -0.32
C ALA A 109 -9.47 -3.86 -1.52
N CYS A 110 -8.46 -3.33 -2.19
CA CYS A 110 -7.77 -4.02 -3.29
C CYS A 110 -6.28 -3.63 -3.33
N ALA A 111 -5.44 -4.56 -3.79
CA ALA A 111 -4.01 -4.36 -3.96
C ALA A 111 -3.52 -4.91 -5.30
N SER A 112 -2.61 -4.20 -5.96
CA SER A 112 -1.90 -4.70 -7.15
C SER A 112 -0.51 -5.18 -6.76
N TRP A 113 -0.21 -6.43 -7.11
CA TRP A 113 0.99 -7.15 -6.72
C TRP A 113 1.77 -7.59 -7.94
N TRP A 114 3.07 -7.36 -7.94
CA TRP A 114 3.97 -7.87 -8.98
C TRP A 114 4.94 -8.86 -8.32
N PRO A 115 4.87 -10.15 -8.67
CA PRO A 115 5.72 -11.18 -8.06
C PRO A 115 7.18 -11.08 -8.53
N PRO A 116 8.10 -11.82 -7.88
CA PRO A 116 9.47 -12.02 -8.36
C PRO A 116 9.51 -12.35 -9.86
N GLY A 117 10.45 -11.76 -10.58
CA GLY A 117 10.59 -11.92 -12.03
C GLY A 117 9.60 -11.12 -12.89
N SER A 118 8.54 -10.52 -12.32
CA SER A 118 7.55 -9.73 -13.09
C SER A 118 7.94 -8.27 -13.33
N HIS A 119 9.07 -7.83 -12.77
CA HIS A 119 9.59 -6.48 -12.96
C HIS A 119 10.46 -6.44 -14.21
N GLN A 120 10.39 -5.38 -14.99
CA GLN A 120 11.44 -5.15 -15.99
C GLN A 120 12.78 -4.95 -15.25
N PRO A 121 13.88 -5.56 -15.72
CA PRO A 121 15.18 -5.32 -15.12
C PRO A 121 15.48 -3.82 -15.22
N PRO A 122 16.17 -3.23 -14.24
CA PRO A 122 16.61 -1.85 -14.35
C PRO A 122 17.35 -1.69 -15.67
N LYS A 123 16.87 -0.80 -16.54
CA LYS A 123 17.70 -0.31 -17.64
C LYS A 123 18.91 0.35 -16.97
N ASP A 124 20.11 0.07 -17.46
CA ASP A 124 21.39 0.52 -16.87
C ASP A 124 21.33 2.01 -16.44
N VAL A 125 22.09 2.41 -15.42
CA VAL A 125 22.14 3.80 -14.90
C VAL A 125 22.38 4.80 -16.04
N LYS A 126 23.09 4.39 -17.09
CA LYS A 126 23.35 5.18 -18.30
C LYS A 126 22.10 5.49 -19.15
N ASP A 127 21.02 4.72 -19.01
CA ASP A 127 19.71 4.96 -19.64
C ASP A 127 18.78 5.83 -18.76
N LEU A 128 19.15 6.13 -17.50
CA LEU A 128 18.47 7.19 -16.72
C LEU A 128 18.60 8.54 -17.42
N ASN A 129 19.65 8.72 -18.22
CA ASN A 129 19.84 9.88 -19.09
C ASN A 129 18.86 9.93 -20.29
N LYS A 130 18.11 8.85 -20.57
CA LYS A 130 16.96 8.90 -21.49
C LYS A 130 15.66 9.29 -20.78
N LEU A 131 15.53 8.99 -19.48
CA LEU A 131 14.48 9.57 -18.64
C LEU A 131 14.68 11.09 -18.45
N GLU A 132 15.92 11.60 -18.57
CA GLU A 132 16.20 13.05 -18.63
C GLU A 132 15.45 13.75 -19.78
N ARG A 133 15.07 13.04 -20.85
CA ARG A 133 14.30 13.62 -21.97
C ARG A 133 12.79 13.73 -21.70
N GLN A 134 12.31 13.21 -20.57
CA GLN A 134 10.98 13.52 -20.04
C GLN A 134 11.13 14.70 -19.07
N GLU A 135 11.43 15.88 -19.64
CA GLU A 135 11.67 17.11 -18.90
C GLU A 135 10.38 17.62 -18.21
N GLY A 136 10.50 18.00 -16.93
CA GLY A 136 9.68 19.08 -16.35
C GLY A 136 8.52 18.72 -15.41
N THR A 137 8.18 17.45 -15.15
CA THR A 137 7.10 17.10 -14.21
C THR A 137 7.59 16.60 -12.87
N LEU A 138 6.82 16.88 -11.82
CA LEU A 138 7.09 16.40 -10.46
C LEU A 138 7.14 14.87 -10.40
N LEU A 139 6.25 14.18 -11.11
CA LEU A 139 6.22 12.71 -11.17
C LEU A 139 7.52 12.14 -11.75
N ALA A 140 7.98 12.65 -12.89
CA ALA A 140 9.20 12.17 -13.53
C ALA A 140 10.43 12.38 -12.64
N ALA A 141 10.47 13.50 -11.89
CA ALA A 141 11.52 13.77 -10.93
C ALA A 141 11.52 12.77 -9.75
N PHE A 142 10.34 12.42 -9.21
CA PHE A 142 10.23 11.36 -8.21
C PHE A 142 10.64 10.00 -8.77
N GLU A 143 10.10 9.60 -9.93
CA GLU A 143 10.39 8.30 -10.55
C GLU A 143 11.90 8.09 -10.77
N ARG A 144 12.61 9.14 -11.19
CA ARG A 144 14.07 9.11 -11.35
C ARG A 144 14.79 8.83 -10.03
N GLU A 145 14.49 9.60 -8.99
CA GLU A 145 15.15 9.41 -7.68
C GLU A 145 14.77 8.08 -7.04
N ILE A 146 13.51 7.66 -7.15
CA ILE A 146 13.04 6.36 -6.68
C ILE A 146 13.74 5.23 -7.42
N GLN A 147 13.94 5.35 -8.73
CA GLN A 147 14.63 4.33 -9.51
C GLN A 147 16.08 4.18 -9.07
N LYS A 148 16.78 5.29 -8.74
CA LYS A 148 18.12 5.21 -8.16
C LYS A 148 18.13 4.45 -6.83
N VAL A 149 17.19 4.78 -5.93
CA VAL A 149 17.06 4.10 -4.63
C VAL A 149 16.71 2.62 -4.81
N LYS A 150 15.81 2.31 -5.74
CA LYS A 150 15.42 0.93 -6.06
C LYS A 150 16.61 0.13 -6.59
N ILE A 151 17.40 0.72 -7.50
CA ILE A 151 18.64 0.09 -7.98
C ILE A 151 19.60 -0.16 -6.82
N GLU A 152 19.88 0.87 -6.02
CA GLU A 152 20.84 0.84 -4.91
C GLU A 152 20.46 -0.20 -3.85
N LEU A 153 19.20 -0.22 -3.39
CA LEU A 153 18.80 -0.92 -2.17
C LEU A 153 18.11 -2.26 -2.39
N ILE A 154 17.47 -2.47 -3.56
CA ILE A 154 16.78 -3.74 -3.82
C ILE A 154 17.30 -4.47 -5.05
N SER A 155 17.42 -3.82 -6.21
CA SER A 155 17.82 -4.54 -7.43
C SER A 155 19.30 -4.95 -7.43
N SER A 156 20.19 -4.17 -6.82
CA SER A 156 21.61 -4.54 -6.65
C SER A 156 21.80 -5.84 -5.85
N ARG A 157 20.92 -6.09 -4.87
CA ARG A 157 21.02 -7.21 -3.93
C ARG A 157 20.15 -8.40 -4.31
N TYR A 158 18.97 -8.15 -4.84
CA TYR A 158 17.96 -9.16 -5.13
C TYR A 158 17.67 -9.30 -6.63
N GLY A 159 18.24 -8.48 -7.52
CA GLY A 159 17.90 -8.51 -8.94
C GLY A 159 16.41 -8.25 -9.16
N GLN A 160 15.70 -9.22 -9.74
CA GLN A 160 14.23 -9.21 -9.90
C GLN A 160 13.51 -10.08 -8.84
N GLU A 161 14.25 -10.64 -7.89
CA GLU A 161 13.77 -11.60 -6.89
C GLU A 161 13.17 -10.90 -5.66
N PHE A 162 12.16 -10.06 -5.91
CA PHE A 162 11.41 -9.36 -4.88
C PHE A 162 9.95 -9.15 -5.31
N TRP A 163 9.07 -9.03 -4.34
CA TRP A 163 7.68 -8.64 -4.55
C TRP A 163 7.54 -7.12 -4.60
N HIS A 164 6.63 -6.59 -5.42
CA HIS A 164 6.30 -5.16 -5.42
C HIS A 164 4.81 -4.98 -5.14
N LEU A 165 4.51 -4.23 -4.08
CA LEU A 165 3.17 -3.70 -3.87
C LEU A 165 3.05 -2.40 -4.67
N ALA A 166 2.40 -2.49 -5.82
CA ALA A 166 2.32 -1.41 -6.79
C ALA A 166 1.22 -0.40 -6.44
N LEU A 167 0.06 -0.89 -6.01
CA LEU A 167 -1.08 -0.08 -5.59
C LEU A 167 -1.78 -0.74 -4.39
N LEU A 168 -2.31 0.08 -3.49
CA LEU A 168 -3.22 -0.33 -2.42
C LEU A 168 -4.34 0.71 -2.33
N GLY A 169 -5.58 0.25 -2.39
CA GLY A 169 -6.77 1.09 -2.31
C GLY A 169 -7.76 0.54 -1.28
N ARG A 170 -8.44 1.46 -0.59
CA ARG A 170 -9.65 1.20 0.18
C ARG A 170 -10.74 2.10 -0.39
N ASP A 171 -11.90 1.56 -0.72
CA ASP A 171 -12.96 2.36 -1.31
C ASP A 171 -13.52 3.35 -0.26
N PRO A 172 -13.35 4.68 -0.45
CA PRO A 172 -13.86 5.65 0.50
C PRO A 172 -15.39 5.76 0.45
N ARG A 173 -16.05 5.26 -0.59
CA ARG A 173 -17.51 5.28 -0.75
C ARG A 173 -18.19 4.13 -0.01
N LYS A 174 -17.43 3.11 0.40
CA LYS A 174 -17.93 1.97 1.17
C LYS A 174 -17.61 2.14 2.67
N PRO A 175 -18.49 1.65 3.57
CA PRO A 175 -18.15 1.56 4.98
C PRO A 175 -16.86 0.76 5.20
N ALA A 176 -16.08 1.14 6.21
CA ALA A 176 -14.83 0.45 6.50
C ALA A 176 -15.10 -1.03 6.89
N LEU A 177 -14.74 -1.95 6.00
CA LEU A 177 -14.76 -3.37 6.30
C LEU A 177 -13.52 -3.75 7.10
N ARG A 178 -13.74 -4.13 8.35
CA ARG A 178 -12.66 -4.50 9.27
C ARG A 178 -11.82 -5.64 8.69
N GLY A 179 -10.50 -5.45 8.68
CA GLY A 179 -9.56 -6.46 8.20
C GLY A 179 -9.42 -6.55 6.68
N ALA A 180 -10.17 -5.78 5.88
CA ALA A 180 -10.08 -5.84 4.41
C ALA A 180 -8.66 -5.52 3.88
N VAL A 181 -8.01 -4.49 4.41
CA VAL A 181 -6.61 -4.18 4.07
C VAL A 181 -5.66 -5.32 4.45
N ARG A 182 -5.82 -5.87 5.66
CA ARG A 182 -5.02 -7.02 6.11
C ARG A 182 -5.26 -8.25 5.21
N ALA A 183 -6.50 -8.46 4.75
CA ALA A 183 -6.83 -9.58 3.89
C ALA A 183 -6.08 -9.53 2.56
N VAL A 184 -5.98 -8.37 1.91
CA VAL A 184 -5.26 -8.22 0.62
C VAL A 184 -3.73 -8.12 0.75
N LEU A 185 -3.21 -7.93 1.97
CA LEU A 185 -1.76 -7.83 2.24
C LEU A 185 -1.16 -9.10 2.83
N GLN A 186 -1.74 -9.62 3.91
CA GLN A 186 -1.13 -10.67 4.74
C GLN A 186 -0.76 -11.95 3.97
N PRO A 187 -1.61 -12.51 3.09
CA PRO A 187 -1.27 -13.73 2.37
C PRO A 187 0.00 -13.60 1.52
N ILE A 188 0.21 -12.43 0.91
CA ILE A 188 1.38 -12.17 0.07
C ILE A 188 2.61 -11.85 0.92
N ILE A 189 2.42 -11.19 2.07
CA ILE A 189 3.48 -11.02 3.08
C ILE A 189 3.98 -12.38 3.56
N ASP A 190 3.06 -13.28 3.93
CA ASP A 190 3.39 -14.62 4.42
C ASP A 190 4.10 -15.45 3.34
N GLN A 191 3.63 -15.35 2.09
CA GLN A 191 4.27 -15.99 0.95
C GLN A 191 5.68 -15.46 0.71
N ALA A 192 5.87 -14.14 0.65
CA ALA A 192 7.19 -13.53 0.46
C ALA A 192 8.16 -13.92 1.59
N ALA A 193 7.67 -13.99 2.83
CA ALA A 193 8.44 -14.44 3.98
C ALA A 193 8.86 -15.91 3.85
N ALA A 194 7.95 -16.80 3.43
CA ALA A 194 8.23 -18.21 3.18
C ALA A 194 9.26 -18.42 2.05
N GLU A 195 9.19 -17.58 1.00
CA GLU A 195 10.13 -17.60 -0.12
C GLU A 195 11.48 -16.93 0.20
N GLY A 196 11.60 -16.26 1.35
CA GLY A 196 12.80 -15.49 1.71
C GLY A 196 13.03 -14.28 0.80
N LYS A 197 11.95 -13.67 0.27
CA LYS A 197 11.99 -12.56 -0.69
C LYS A 197 11.50 -11.26 -0.03
N PRO A 198 12.15 -10.12 -0.28
CA PRO A 198 11.69 -8.84 0.24
C PRO A 198 10.49 -8.31 -0.55
N ILE A 199 9.79 -7.35 0.05
CA ILE A 199 8.71 -6.60 -0.61
C ILE A 199 9.06 -5.12 -0.69
N TRP A 200 9.08 -4.57 -1.91
CA TRP A 200 9.27 -3.15 -2.19
C TRP A 200 7.92 -2.44 -2.31
N LEU A 201 7.88 -1.19 -1.86
CA LEU A 201 6.84 -0.23 -2.25
C LEU A 201 7.36 1.20 -2.15
N THR A 202 6.59 2.12 -2.71
CA THR A 202 6.73 3.55 -2.39
C THR A 202 5.37 4.17 -2.09
N THR A 203 5.34 5.23 -1.30
CA THR A 203 4.09 5.96 -1.04
C THR A 203 4.34 7.44 -0.76
N THR A 204 3.41 8.29 -1.19
CA THR A 204 3.37 9.73 -0.91
C THR A 204 2.38 10.08 0.20
N SER A 205 1.67 9.09 0.75
CA SER A 205 0.68 9.27 1.82
C SER A 205 1.28 8.88 3.17
N GLU A 206 1.30 9.83 4.11
CA GLU A 206 1.72 9.58 5.50
C GLU A 206 0.84 8.54 6.18
N HIS A 207 -0.47 8.59 5.94
CA HIS A 207 -1.39 7.61 6.47
C HIS A 207 -1.08 6.20 5.93
N ALA A 208 -0.80 6.07 4.63
CA ALA A 208 -0.41 4.79 4.05
C ALA A 208 0.94 4.30 4.59
N ARG A 209 1.93 5.20 4.74
CA ARG A 209 3.22 4.91 5.37
C ARG A 209 3.01 4.27 6.76
N ASP A 210 2.17 4.87 7.60
CA ASP A 210 1.94 4.39 8.96
C ASP A 210 1.24 3.02 8.98
N ILE A 211 0.36 2.76 8.01
CA ILE A 211 -0.19 1.41 7.79
C ILE A 211 0.94 0.43 7.44
N TYR A 212 1.82 0.77 6.49
CA TYR A 212 2.91 -0.14 6.12
C TYR A 212 3.89 -0.38 7.27
N LEU A 213 4.20 0.64 8.07
CA LEU A 213 5.00 0.49 9.29
C LEU A 213 4.35 -0.49 10.27
N HIS A 214 3.02 -0.47 10.43
CA HIS A 214 2.29 -1.42 11.26
C HIS A 214 2.43 -2.87 10.77
N PHE A 215 2.55 -3.09 9.46
CA PHE A 215 2.83 -4.41 8.88
C PHE A 215 4.32 -4.78 8.86
N GLY A 216 5.20 -3.94 9.38
CA GLY A 216 6.63 -4.22 9.52
C GLY A 216 7.50 -3.75 8.36
N TRP A 217 6.96 -3.02 7.37
CA TRP A 217 7.82 -2.34 6.39
C TRP A 217 8.70 -1.32 7.11
N GLN A 218 9.90 -1.12 6.59
CA GLN A 218 10.84 -0.12 7.06
C GLN A 218 10.97 0.98 6.01
N VAL A 219 10.95 2.25 6.44
CA VAL A 219 11.37 3.35 5.57
C VAL A 219 12.88 3.24 5.36
N VAL A 220 13.31 2.98 4.12
CA VAL A 220 14.73 2.85 3.77
C VAL A 220 15.29 4.12 3.12
N ARG A 221 14.42 4.95 2.53
CA ARG A 221 14.76 6.28 2.03
C ARG A 221 13.53 7.17 2.01
N THR A 222 13.70 8.46 2.25
CA THR A 222 12.71 9.48 1.90
C THR A 222 13.27 10.27 0.72
N VAL A 223 12.56 10.24 -0.41
CA VAL A 223 12.85 11.09 -1.57
C VAL A 223 12.08 12.37 -1.40
N THR A 224 12.74 13.52 -1.62
CA THR A 224 12.12 14.83 -1.58
C THR A 224 12.32 15.55 -2.90
N VAL A 225 11.25 16.02 -3.51
CA VAL A 225 11.26 16.82 -4.74
C VAL A 225 10.32 17.99 -4.54
N GLU A 226 10.81 19.22 -4.74
CA GLU A 226 10.02 20.45 -4.64
C GLU A 226 9.20 20.57 -3.34
N GLY A 227 9.76 20.10 -2.22
CA GLY A 227 9.11 20.14 -0.90
C GLY A 227 8.08 19.02 -0.65
N HIS A 228 7.84 18.14 -1.61
CA HIS A 228 6.99 16.96 -1.45
C HIS A 228 7.83 15.73 -1.12
N HIS A 229 7.24 14.77 -0.40
CA HIS A 229 7.94 13.56 0.06
C HIS A 229 7.33 12.29 -0.50
N GLN A 230 8.19 11.32 -0.80
CA GLN A 230 7.82 9.94 -1.08
C GLN A 230 8.71 9.00 -0.29
N TRP A 231 8.09 8.11 0.49
CA TRP A 231 8.79 7.10 1.28
C TRP A 231 9.02 5.86 0.44
N CYS A 232 10.29 5.48 0.29
CA CYS A 232 10.70 4.19 -0.22
C CYS A 232 10.76 3.20 0.94
N MET A 233 10.06 2.08 0.84
CA MET A 233 9.92 1.14 1.95
C MET A 233 10.23 -0.29 1.52
N ILE A 234 10.86 -1.05 2.42
CA ILE A 234 11.15 -2.47 2.24
C ILE A 234 10.63 -3.25 3.44
N LEU A 235 9.87 -4.32 3.18
CA LEU A 235 9.64 -5.39 4.14
C LEU A 235 10.66 -6.49 3.85
N TYR A 236 11.61 -6.68 4.76
CA TYR A 236 12.57 -7.76 4.64
C TYR A 236 11.94 -9.08 5.11
N PRO A 237 12.29 -10.21 4.47
CA PRO A 237 11.88 -11.51 5.00
C PRO A 237 12.48 -11.69 6.41
N PRO A 238 11.82 -12.43 7.30
CA PRO A 238 12.36 -12.74 8.61
C PRO A 238 13.73 -13.41 8.46
N TYR A 239 14.66 -13.06 9.36
CA TYR A 239 16.00 -13.63 9.33
C TYR A 239 15.92 -15.15 9.51
N GLN A 240 16.17 -15.89 8.44
CA GLN A 240 16.38 -17.34 8.52
C GLN A 240 17.80 -17.54 9.04
N GLY A 241 17.96 -17.55 10.37
CA GLY A 241 19.22 -18.00 10.97
C GLY A 241 19.55 -19.38 10.39
N LYS A 242 20.81 -19.58 9.98
CA LYS A 242 21.28 -20.92 9.59
C LYS A 242 20.91 -21.87 10.72
N ALA A 243 20.06 -22.86 10.45
CA ALA A 243 19.94 -24.01 11.32
C ALA A 243 21.35 -24.62 11.42
N CYS A 244 21.96 -24.53 12.59
CA CYS A 244 23.18 -25.26 12.92
C CYS A 244 22.89 -26.75 13.03
#